data_AF-A0A355IA43-F1
#
_entry.id   AF-A0A355IA43-F1
#
_cell.length_a   1.000
_cell.length_b   1.000
_cell.length_c   1.000
_cell.angle_alpha   90.00
_cell.angle_beta   90.00
_cell.angle_gamma   90.00
#
_symmetry.space_group_name_H-M   'P 1'
#
loop_
_entity.id
_entity.type
_entity.pdbx_description
1 polymer ?
#
loop_
_entity_poly.entity_id
_entity_poly.type
_entity_poly.pdbx_seq_one_letter_code
_entity_poly.pdbx_strand_id
1 'polypeptide(L)'
;MGPVGLVSEVGQATQKGAGWFLQIIAAVSGSLAFFNLIPIPLPLLDGGWIMILIIEKILRREFSQNQKAIAQMIGLAAVLVLFVVVTWGDISGLLQRYF
;
A
#
# COMPACT_ATOMS: atom_id res chain seq x y z
N MET A 1 7.66 8.54 -6.45
CA MET A 1 8.63 8.38 -5.36
C MET A 1 8.33 7.06 -4.69
N GLY A 2 9.18 6.06 -4.83
CA GLY A 2 8.99 4.84 -4.07
C GLY A 2 9.53 4.97 -2.64
N PRO A 3 9.50 3.87 -1.86
CA PRO A 3 9.86 3.86 -0.44
C PRO A 3 11.22 4.50 -0.14
N VAL A 4 12.21 4.31 -1.01
CA VAL A 4 13.57 4.80 -0.76
C VAL A 4 13.66 6.31 -0.95
N GLY A 5 12.97 6.84 -1.96
CA GLY A 5 12.86 8.29 -2.18
C GLY A 5 12.16 8.99 -1.01
N LEU A 6 11.13 8.36 -0.43
CA LEU A 6 10.43 8.90 0.73
C LEU A 6 11.36 9.04 1.95
N VAL A 7 12.17 8.02 2.23
CA VAL A 7 13.14 8.05 3.34
C VAL A 7 14.13 9.21 3.15
N SER A 8 14.59 9.45 1.92
CA SER A 8 15.49 10.57 1.62
C SER A 8 14.85 11.94 1.81
N GLU A 9 13.56 12.09 1.49
CA GLU A 9 12.79 13.32 1.70
C GLU A 9 12.52 13.57 3.19
N VAL A 10 12.19 12.52 3.95
CA VAL A 10 12.04 12.60 5.41
C VAL A 10 13.37 12.95 6.09
N GLY A 11 14.50 12.42 5.60
CA GLY A 11 15.82 12.77 6.09
C GLY A 11 16.11 14.27 5.94
N GLN A 12 15.76 14.86 4.79
CA GLN A 12 15.90 16.30 4.54
C GLN A 12 14.87 17.14 5.34
N ALA A 13 13.71 16.57 5.65
CA ALA A 13 12.67 17.23 6.43
C ALA A 13 13.10 17.58 7.84
N THR A 14 14.01 16.80 8.45
CA THR A 14 14.54 17.07 9.79
C THR A 14 15.22 18.44 9.91
N GLN A 15 15.73 18.99 8.80
CA GLN A 15 16.37 20.30 8.75
C GLN A 15 15.40 21.45 8.39
N LYS A 16 14.20 21.13 7.87
CA LYS A 16 13.20 22.10 7.38
C LYS A 16 12.10 22.44 8.40
N GLY A 17 12.14 21.85 9.59
CA GLY A 17 11.20 22.11 10.69
C GLY A 17 9.90 21.28 10.63
N ALA A 18 9.08 21.39 11.69
CA ALA A 18 7.92 20.53 11.91
C ALA A 18 6.82 20.64 10.83
N GLY A 19 6.67 21.80 10.19
CA GLY A 19 5.66 22.02 9.15
C GLY A 19 5.86 21.13 7.91
N TRP A 20 7.11 20.96 7.47
CA TRP A 20 7.44 20.11 6.32
C TRP A 20 7.24 18.62 6.64
N PHE A 21 7.57 18.21 7.87
CA PHE A 21 7.33 16.85 8.34
C PHE A 21 5.83 16.49 8.35
N LEU A 22 4.98 17.40 8.83
CA LEU A 22 3.53 17.23 8.81
C LEU A 22 2.98 17.11 7.37
N GLN A 23 3.52 17.87 6.42
CA GLN A 23 3.13 17.75 5.01
C GLN A 23 3.49 16.38 4.42
N ILE A 24 4.69 15.86 4.71
CA ILE A 24 5.08 14.52 4.25
C ILE A 24 4.14 13.46 4.84
N ILE A 25 3.87 13.52 6.16
CA ILE A 25 2.94 12.58 6.80
C ILE A 25 1.55 12.67 6.19
N ALA A 26 1.05 13.87 5.93
CA ALA A 26 -0.27 14.07 5.33
C ALA A 26 -0.31 13.49 3.91
N ALA A 27 0.72 13.70 3.10
CA ALA A 27 0.82 13.17 1.75
C ALA A 27 0.90 11.63 1.73
N VAL A 28 1.71 11.05 2.62
CA VAL A 28 1.83 9.58 2.77
C VAL A 28 0.52 8.97 3.24
N SER A 29 -0.08 9.54 4.29
CA SER A 29 -1.35 9.08 4.85
C SER A 29 -2.48 9.16 3.83
N GLY A 30 -2.56 10.26 3.07
CA GLY A 30 -3.55 10.42 2.00
C GLY A 30 -3.37 9.39 0.89
N SER A 31 -2.13 9.14 0.47
CA SER A 31 -1.81 8.11 -0.52
C SER A 31 -2.18 6.71 -0.01
N LEU A 32 -1.83 6.39 1.24
CA LEU A 32 -2.15 5.11 1.87
C LEU A 32 -3.66 4.92 2.02
N ALA A 33 -4.39 5.95 2.44
CA ALA A 33 -5.85 5.92 2.52
C ALA A 33 -6.49 5.65 1.15
N PHE A 34 -5.99 6.30 0.10
CA PHE A 34 -6.45 6.04 -1.26
C PHE A 34 -6.17 4.58 -1.68
N PHE A 35 -4.94 4.09 -1.49
CA PHE A 35 -4.57 2.71 -1.82
C PHE A 35 -5.36 1.67 -1.01
N ASN A 36 -5.60 1.94 0.27
CA ASN A 36 -6.38 1.06 1.13
C ASN A 36 -7.84 0.98 0.70
N LEU A 37 -8.41 2.00 0.05
CA LEU A 37 -9.82 2.03 -0.33
C LEU A 37 -10.09 1.58 -1.78
N ILE A 38 -9.07 1.14 -2.53
CA ILE A 38 -9.28 0.65 -3.90
C ILE A 38 -10.18 -0.60 -3.84
N PRO A 39 -11.29 -0.65 -4.61
CA PRO A 39 -12.27 -1.74 -4.58
C PRO A 39 -11.78 -2.97 -5.36
N ILE A 40 -10.67 -3.57 -4.92
CA ILE A 40 -10.14 -4.84 -5.44
C ILE A 40 -10.58 -5.95 -4.47
N PRO A 41 -11.28 -7.02 -4.92
CA PRO A 41 -11.76 -8.09 -4.05
C PRO A 41 -10.64 -9.07 -3.59
N LEU A 42 -9.47 -8.54 -3.23
CA LEU A 42 -8.35 -9.26 -2.62
C LEU A 42 -8.15 -8.70 -1.19
N PRO A 43 -8.60 -9.40 -0.14
CA PRO A 43 -8.60 -8.91 1.25
C PRO A 43 -7.20 -8.93 1.85
N LEU A 44 -6.43 -7.89 1.58
CA LEU A 44 -5.28 -7.49 2.40
C LEU A 44 -5.43 -6.03 2.85
N LEU A 45 -6.00 -5.22 1.96
CA LEU A 45 -6.31 -3.82 2.14
C LEU A 45 -7.75 -3.68 2.64
N ASP A 46 -8.05 -2.60 3.37
CA ASP A 46 -9.37 -2.34 3.96
C ASP A 46 -10.49 -2.38 2.90
N GLY A 47 -10.23 -1.86 1.71
CA GLY A 47 -11.13 -1.82 0.55
C GLY A 47 -11.47 -3.20 0.00
N GLY A 48 -10.56 -4.17 0.12
CA GLY A 48 -10.83 -5.57 -0.24
C GLY A 48 -11.80 -6.24 0.73
N TRP A 49 -11.66 -5.94 2.02
CA TRP A 49 -12.63 -6.39 3.04
C TRP A 49 -14.00 -5.73 2.84
N ILE A 50 -14.03 -4.42 2.60
CA ILE A 50 -15.27 -3.69 2.28
C ILE A 50 -15.95 -4.32 1.06
N MET A 51 -15.18 -4.62 0.01
CA MET A 51 -15.72 -5.23 -1.21
C MET A 51 -16.29 -6.63 -0.96
N ILE A 52 -15.59 -7.47 -0.18
CA ILE A 52 -16.09 -8.80 0.20
C ILE A 52 -17.38 -8.70 0.99
N LEU A 53 -17.46 -7.81 1.98
CA LEU A 53 -18.67 -7.61 2.78
C LEU A 53 -19.85 -7.10 1.92
N ILE A 54 -19.59 -6.22 0.96
CA ILE A 54 -20.60 -5.77 -0.02
C ILE A 54 -21.09 -6.95 -0.85
N ILE A 55 -20.18 -7.80 -1.34
CA ILE A 55 -20.52 -8.99 -2.13
C ILE A 55 -21.34 -9.98 -1.30
N GLU A 56 -20.95 -10.26 -0.05
CA GLU A 56 -21.70 -11.12 0.86
C GLU A 56 -23.12 -10.59 1.11
N LYS A 57 -23.25 -9.27 1.29
CA LYS A 57 -24.54 -8.60 1.47
C LYS A 57 -25.43 -8.72 0.23
N ILE A 58 -24.86 -8.57 -0.98
CA ILE A 58 -25.60 -8.70 -2.24
C ILE A 58 -26.01 -10.16 -2.48
N LEU A 59 -25.08 -11.11 -2.27
CA LEU A 59 -25.32 -12.53 -2.48
C LEU A 59 -26.15 -13.18 -1.37
N ARG A 60 -26.37 -12.47 -0.26
CA ARG A 60 -27.04 -12.94 0.96
C ARG A 60 -26.47 -14.27 1.48
N ARG A 61 -25.18 -14.50 1.24
CA ARG A 61 -24.44 -15.68 1.69
C ARG A 61 -23.04 -15.26 2.11
N GLU A 62 -22.56 -15.86 3.18
CA GLU A 62 -21.19 -15.64 3.65
C GLU A 62 -20.22 -16.56 2.90
N PHE A 63 -19.04 -16.03 2.59
CA PHE A 63 -17.92 -16.84 2.17
C PHE A 63 -17.41 -17.66 3.38
N SER A 64 -17.05 -18.91 3.12
CA SER A 64 -16.41 -19.75 4.12
C SER A 64 -15.08 -19.16 4.60
N GLN A 65 -14.68 -19.52 5.82
CA GLN A 65 -13.39 -19.09 6.38
C GLN A 65 -12.20 -19.46 5.47
N ASN A 66 -12.24 -20.64 4.85
CA ASN A 66 -11.21 -21.07 3.91
C ASN A 66 -11.13 -20.18 2.66
N GLN A 67 -12.28 -19.74 2.12
CA GLN A 67 -12.31 -18.83 0.97
C GLN A 67 -11.73 -17.45 1.32
N LYS A 68 -12.09 -16.91 2.50
CA LYS A 68 -11.54 -15.63 2.99
C LYS A 68 -10.03 -15.73 3.23
N ALA A 69 -9.56 -16.82 3.83
CA ALA A 69 -8.14 -17.07 4.08
C ALA A 69 -7.33 -17.17 2.78
N ILE A 70 -7.83 -17.91 1.78
CA ILE A 70 -7.18 -18.02 0.46
C ILE A 70 -7.12 -16.64 -0.21
N ALA A 71 -8.24 -15.91 -0.22
CA ALA A 71 -8.29 -14.57 -0.81
C ALA A 71 -7.29 -13.62 -0.11
N GLN A 72 -7.14 -13.74 1.22
CA GLN A 72 -6.19 -12.95 1.99
C GLN A 72 -4.74 -13.31 1.66
N MET A 73 -4.41 -14.60 1.53
CA MET A 73 -3.08 -15.04 1.12
C MET A 73 -2.72 -14.54 -0.28
N ILE A 74 -3.69 -14.56 -1.22
CA ILE A 74 -3.49 -14.01 -2.57
C ILE A 74 -3.25 -12.49 -2.49
N GLY A 75 -4.04 -11.77 -1.68
CA GLY A 75 -3.83 -10.34 -1.43
C GLY A 75 -2.44 -10.04 -0.88
N LEU A 76 -2.00 -10.80 0.13
CA LEU A 76 -0.66 -10.70 0.71
C LEU A 76 0.43 -10.92 -0.34
N ALA A 77 0.33 -12.01 -1.12
CA ALA A 77 1.28 -12.33 -2.16
C ALA A 77 1.37 -11.22 -3.20
N ALA A 78 0.23 -10.65 -3.63
CA ALA A 78 0.19 -9.55 -4.60
C ALA A 78 0.91 -8.30 -4.07
N VAL A 79 0.69 -7.93 -2.81
CA VAL A 79 1.36 -6.77 -2.19
C VAL A 79 2.85 -7.02 -2.00
N LEU A 80 3.26 -8.24 -1.61
CA LEU A 80 4.68 -8.59 -1.51
C LEU A 80 5.38 -8.52 -2.88
N VAL A 81 4.74 -9.02 -3.94
CA VAL A 81 5.27 -8.91 -5.31
C VAL A 81 5.38 -7.45 -5.72
N LEU A 82 4.35 -6.65 -5.49
CA LEU A 82 4.37 -5.21 -5.79
C LEU A 82 5.49 -4.50 -5.03
N PHE A 83 5.65 -4.80 -3.74
CA PHE A 83 6.72 -4.26 -2.91
C PHE A 83 8.10 -4.57 -3.49
N VAL A 84 8.35 -5.81 -3.90
CA VAL A 84 9.62 -6.21 -4.52
C VAL A 84 9.85 -5.47 -5.85
N VAL A 85 8.84 -5.41 -6.72
CA VAL A 85 8.95 -4.73 -8.03
C VAL A 85 9.24 -3.24 -7.88
N VAL A 86 8.51 -2.55 -7.00
CA VAL A 86 8.69 -1.12 -6.75
C VAL A 86 10.06 -0.86 -6.11
N THR A 87 10.45 -1.66 -5.12
CA THR A 87 11.74 -1.52 -4.44
C THR A 87 12.91 -1.78 -5.40
N TRP A 88 12.77 -2.76 -6.31
CA TRP A 88 13.78 -3.01 -7.34
C TRP A 88 13.93 -1.84 -8.30
N GLY A 89 12.81 -1.24 -8.73
CA GLY A 89 12.82 -0.02 -9.55
C GLY A 89 13.50 1.15 -8.84
N ASP A 90 13.19 1.35 -7.56
CA ASP A 90 13.83 2.38 -6.73
C ASP A 90 15.35 2.16 -6.60
N ILE A 91 15.78 0.93 -6.28
CA ILE A 91 17.19 0.60 -6.08
C ILE A 91 17.98 0.76 -7.39
N SER A 92 17.45 0.25 -8.50
CA SER A 92 18.11 0.38 -9.81
C SER A 92 18.25 1.84 -10.25
N GLY A 93 17.21 2.65 -10.03
CA GLY A 93 17.27 4.09 -10.28
C GLY A 93 18.28 4.83 -9.38
N LEU A 94 18.44 4.40 -8.13
CA LEU A 94 19.45 4.95 -7.23
C LEU A 94 20.87 4.57 -7.65
N LEU A 95 21.09 3.31 -8.05
CA LEU A 95 22.39 2.85 -8.51
C LEU A 95 22.86 3.61 -9.77
N GLN A 96 21.96 3.81 -10.74
CA GLN A 96 22.25 4.62 -11.94
C GLN A 96 22.52 6.10 -11.64
N ARG A 97 22.06 6.61 -10.50
CA ARG A 97 22.27 8.01 -10.12
C ARG A 97 23.62 8.23 -9.43
N TYR A 98 24.22 7.17 -8.88
CA TYR A 98 25.49 7.21 -8.15
C TYR A 98 26.71 6.83 -9.00
N PHE A 99 26.53 6.03 -10.06
CA PHE A 99 27.56 5.61 -11.01
C PHE A 99 27.33 6.25 -12.38
#